data_AF-A0A1V6PWE7-F1
#
_entry.id   AF-A0A1V6PWE7-F1
#
_cell.length_a   1.000
_cell.length_b   1.000
_cell.length_c   1.000
_cell.angle_alpha   90.00
_cell.angle_beta   90.00
_cell.angle_gamma   90.00
#
_symmetry.space_group_name_H-M   'P 1'
#
loop_
_entity.id
_entity.type
_entity.pdbx_description
1 polymer ?
#
loop_
_entity_poly.entity_id
_entity_poly.type
_entity_poly.pdbx_seq_one_letter_code
_entity_poly.pdbx_strand_id
1 'polypeptide(L)'
;MALKMPNLQSEQPLPSVKEHTRATIKTLFRFLHAQGQGDYLGEQVTQLEHSLQCAHLAAQSTEHGHDIEVVLAALLHDVGRFIPAAEKMGKMVTPDGQYIGRQSHEVLGEAYLRQIGFSEKVCKLVGAHVMAKRYLVAIDQGYHDGLSETSKRTLKFQGGGFTPDEIRKAQEDPLLEAMLAVRRWDDLAKVPKCVVPPLEAYEEIAFECLLESRSKFKLHSREYSLPTQPTVVICIDGFDPEYLQSGIERGFLPTLKRFLESGFHATAKSCMPSFTNPNNVSIITGAPPSVHGIAGNFFLDRETGETKMVTDDSLLRGCTLLEQMFQRGVRIAAITAKDKLRKILAHGLKGSICFSSEKAAECTLEENGIDDVEKWLGQTAPGQYTGDLSLFVLDAGVKLLHEKRSDFLYLTLSDIVQHKHEPGSKEADEFMGAIDQRLQNLAALAPTVGVTGDHGMSQKSNRLGEPNVLFLEEVLNSKFGPDASRVICPITDPFVRHHGALGSFVRVCLKDIRQLDEMVRFCQSLPEI
;
A
#
# COMPACT_ATOMS: atom_id res chain seq x y z
N MET A 1 -38.91 -5.54 2.81
CA MET A 1 -38.19 -6.76 3.23
C MET A 1 -36.74 -6.34 3.44
N ALA A 2 -36.18 -6.44 4.65
CA ALA A 2 -34.81 -6.01 4.89
C ALA A 2 -33.85 -6.93 4.12
N LEU A 3 -33.18 -6.40 3.11
CA LEU A 3 -32.10 -7.07 2.39
C LEU A 3 -30.99 -7.36 3.41
N LYS A 4 -30.71 -8.64 3.68
CA LYS A 4 -29.63 -9.09 4.58
C LYS A 4 -28.66 -9.96 3.78
N MET A 5 -27.36 -9.72 3.93
CA MET A 5 -26.35 -10.63 3.42
C MET A 5 -26.35 -11.95 4.21
N PRO A 6 -26.07 -13.09 3.56
CA PRO A 6 -25.89 -14.36 4.26
C PRO A 6 -24.66 -14.29 5.19
N ASN A 7 -24.81 -14.86 6.40
CA ASN A 7 -23.78 -14.92 7.43
C ASN A 7 -22.55 -15.70 6.93
N LEU A 8 -21.51 -15.01 6.47
CA LEU A 8 -20.19 -15.58 6.22
C LEU A 8 -19.42 -15.62 7.54
N GLN A 9 -19.08 -16.83 8.00
CA GLN A 9 -18.16 -17.05 9.13
C GLN A 9 -16.73 -16.66 8.72
N SER A 10 -16.44 -15.37 8.62
CA SER A 10 -15.07 -14.85 8.58
C SER A 10 -14.69 -14.36 9.98
N GLU A 11 -13.42 -14.49 10.35
CA GLU A 11 -12.87 -13.81 11.52
C GLU A 11 -13.28 -12.32 11.51
N GLN A 12 -13.67 -11.79 12.66
CA GLN A 12 -14.21 -10.44 12.74
C GLN A 12 -13.13 -9.41 12.36
N PRO A 13 -13.43 -8.44 11.46
CA PRO A 13 -12.51 -7.37 11.14
C PRO A 13 -12.13 -6.52 12.36
N LEU A 14 -10.95 -5.90 12.31
CA LEU A 14 -10.48 -4.96 13.34
C LEU A 14 -11.51 -3.85 13.60
N PRO A 15 -11.70 -3.42 14.87
CA PRO A 15 -12.61 -2.33 15.19
C PRO A 15 -12.33 -1.03 14.42
N SER A 16 -11.06 -0.69 14.23
CA SER A 16 -10.59 0.48 13.46
C SER A 16 -11.00 0.40 11.99
N VAL A 17 -10.87 -0.77 11.36
CA VAL A 17 -11.32 -1.03 9.98
C VAL A 17 -12.83 -0.85 9.87
N LYS A 18 -13.61 -1.37 10.84
CA LYS A 18 -15.07 -1.19 10.88
C LYS A 18 -15.45 0.29 11.05
N GLU A 19 -14.81 1.00 11.97
CA GLU A 19 -15.07 2.42 12.21
C GLU A 19 -14.75 3.28 10.99
N HIS A 20 -13.57 3.07 10.40
CA HIS A 20 -13.14 3.77 9.20
C HIS A 20 -14.06 3.49 8.00
N THR A 21 -14.51 2.24 7.84
CA THR A 21 -15.47 1.86 6.79
C THR A 21 -16.82 2.56 7.00
N ARG A 22 -17.35 2.58 8.22
CA ARG A 22 -18.57 3.34 8.56
C ARG A 22 -18.41 4.84 8.28
N ALA A 23 -17.29 5.43 8.66
CA ALA A 23 -17.01 6.84 8.38
C ALA A 23 -16.95 7.15 6.87
N THR A 24 -16.39 6.23 6.09
CA THR A 24 -16.36 6.32 4.62
C THR A 24 -17.77 6.30 4.04
N ILE A 25 -18.61 5.34 4.45
CA ILE A 25 -20.00 5.25 3.99
C ILE A 25 -20.80 6.49 4.38
N LYS A 26 -20.69 6.95 5.63
CA LYS A 26 -21.35 8.19 6.07
C LYS A 26 -20.95 9.40 5.23
N THR A 27 -19.68 9.47 4.82
CA THR A 27 -19.19 10.56 3.96
C THR A 27 -19.78 10.46 2.56
N LEU A 28 -19.78 9.27 1.96
CA LEU A 28 -20.41 9.01 0.65
C LEU A 28 -21.90 9.36 0.67
N PHE A 29 -22.64 8.91 1.69
CA PHE A 29 -24.07 9.15 1.82
C PHE A 29 -24.38 10.64 2.07
N ARG A 30 -23.50 11.35 2.78
CA ARG A 30 -23.61 12.81 2.93
C ARG A 30 -23.49 13.52 1.59
N PHE A 31 -22.62 13.06 0.68
CA PHE A 31 -22.53 13.63 -0.67
C PHE A 31 -23.81 13.41 -1.46
N LEU A 32 -24.36 12.20 -1.44
CA LEU A 32 -25.65 11.87 -2.07
C LEU A 32 -26.78 12.77 -1.52
N HIS A 33 -26.85 12.97 -0.21
CA HIS A 33 -27.89 13.79 0.41
C HIS A 33 -27.72 15.28 0.12
N ALA A 34 -26.52 15.84 0.27
CA ALA A 34 -26.27 17.27 0.16
C ALA A 34 -26.42 17.79 -1.27
N GLN A 35 -25.99 17.01 -2.26
CA GLN A 35 -26.03 17.40 -3.67
C GLN A 35 -27.25 16.80 -4.40
N GLY A 36 -27.93 15.82 -3.79
CA GLY A 36 -29.07 15.13 -4.37
C GLY A 36 -30.39 15.88 -4.35
N GLN A 37 -30.49 16.98 -3.59
CA GLN A 37 -31.69 17.85 -3.55
C GLN A 37 -31.82 18.78 -4.76
N GLY A 38 -30.82 18.78 -5.66
CA GLY A 38 -30.86 19.55 -6.90
C GLY A 38 -31.81 18.98 -7.95
N ASP A 39 -32.14 19.80 -8.94
CA ASP A 39 -32.89 19.41 -10.13
C ASP A 39 -32.18 18.30 -10.91
N TYR A 40 -32.94 17.30 -11.38
CA TYR A 40 -32.45 16.23 -12.23
C TYR A 40 -32.74 16.53 -13.71
N LEU A 41 -31.88 17.35 -14.32
CA LEU A 41 -31.89 17.63 -15.78
C LEU A 41 -33.27 18.08 -16.33
N GLY A 42 -34.07 18.78 -15.52
CA GLY A 42 -35.41 19.26 -15.88
C GLY A 42 -36.57 18.28 -15.65
N GLU A 43 -36.31 17.11 -15.06
CA GLU A 43 -37.34 16.14 -14.67
C GLU A 43 -38.01 16.55 -13.34
N GLN A 44 -39.25 16.09 -13.09
CA GLN A 44 -39.97 16.36 -11.83
C GLN A 44 -39.54 15.44 -10.67
N VAL A 45 -38.25 15.10 -10.61
CA VAL A 45 -37.61 14.34 -9.53
C VAL A 45 -36.27 14.98 -9.19
N THR A 46 -35.87 14.91 -7.93
CA THR A 46 -34.52 15.27 -7.49
C THR A 46 -33.53 14.17 -7.87
N GLN A 47 -32.23 14.50 -7.90
CA GLN A 47 -31.20 13.51 -8.24
C GLN A 47 -31.13 12.37 -7.21
N LEU A 48 -31.43 12.66 -5.94
CA LEU A 48 -31.53 11.64 -4.89
C LEU A 48 -32.75 10.74 -5.10
N GLU A 49 -33.93 11.30 -5.37
CA GLU A 49 -35.14 10.51 -5.66
C GLU A 49 -34.93 9.57 -6.85
N HIS A 50 -34.26 10.06 -7.89
CA HIS A 50 -33.87 9.26 -9.05
C HIS A 50 -32.97 8.07 -8.66
N SER A 51 -31.90 8.33 -7.89
CA SER A 51 -30.99 7.28 -7.41
C SER A 51 -31.70 6.23 -6.55
N LEU A 52 -32.60 6.67 -5.65
CA LEU A 52 -33.39 5.79 -4.79
C LEU A 52 -34.40 4.95 -5.59
N GLN A 53 -35.04 5.54 -6.61
CA GLN A 53 -35.93 4.80 -7.52
C GLN A 53 -35.17 3.74 -8.32
N CYS A 54 -33.97 4.06 -8.82
CA CYS A 54 -33.13 3.10 -9.53
C CYS A 54 -32.76 1.91 -8.63
N ALA A 55 -32.32 2.18 -7.39
CA ALA A 55 -32.03 1.15 -6.40
C ALA A 55 -33.28 0.32 -6.03
N HIS A 56 -34.45 0.95 -5.94
CA HIS A 56 -35.71 0.27 -5.65
C HIS A 56 -36.11 -0.70 -6.76
N LEU A 57 -36.03 -0.27 -8.01
CA LEU A 57 -36.29 -1.11 -9.19
C LEU A 57 -35.31 -2.29 -9.26
N ALA A 58 -34.02 -2.04 -8.98
CA ALA A 58 -33.02 -3.08 -8.89
C ALA A 58 -33.37 -4.13 -7.83
N ALA A 59 -33.75 -3.69 -6.63
CA ALA A 59 -34.13 -4.57 -5.53
C ALA A 59 -35.41 -5.38 -5.80
N GLN A 60 -36.29 -4.90 -6.68
CA GLN A 60 -37.51 -5.62 -7.10
C GLN A 60 -37.28 -6.56 -8.28
N SER A 61 -36.12 -6.50 -8.93
CA SER A 61 -35.79 -7.39 -10.05
C SER A 61 -35.75 -8.85 -9.59
N THR A 62 -36.44 -9.72 -10.34
CA THR A 62 -36.39 -11.17 -10.11
C THR A 62 -35.02 -11.77 -10.49
N GLU A 63 -34.33 -11.15 -11.44
CA GLU A 63 -33.04 -11.61 -11.96
C GLU A 63 -31.86 -11.09 -11.15
N HIS A 64 -31.95 -9.86 -10.61
CA HIS A 64 -30.83 -9.18 -9.98
C HIS A 64 -31.11 -8.66 -8.56
N GLY A 65 -32.34 -8.71 -8.06
CA GLY A 65 -32.70 -8.15 -6.76
C GLY A 65 -32.07 -8.90 -5.57
N HIS A 66 -31.60 -10.14 -5.78
CA HIS A 66 -30.82 -10.89 -4.79
C HIS A 66 -29.33 -10.47 -4.76
N ASP A 67 -28.87 -9.79 -5.81
CA ASP A 67 -27.49 -9.37 -5.97
C ASP A 67 -27.32 -7.94 -5.46
N ILE A 68 -26.94 -7.89 -4.21
CA ILE A 68 -26.89 -6.65 -3.45
C ILE A 68 -25.88 -5.65 -4.03
N GLU A 69 -24.78 -6.13 -4.63
CA GLU A 69 -23.81 -5.25 -5.31
C GLU A 69 -24.44 -4.58 -6.54
N VAL A 70 -25.35 -5.25 -7.24
CA VAL A 70 -26.12 -4.66 -8.35
C VAL A 70 -27.10 -3.62 -7.84
N VAL A 71 -27.81 -3.91 -6.74
CA VAL A 71 -28.71 -2.92 -6.09
C VAL A 71 -27.94 -1.69 -5.64
N LEU A 72 -26.76 -1.88 -5.05
CA LEU A 72 -25.90 -0.78 -4.61
C LEU A 72 -25.32 -0.01 -5.80
N ALA A 73 -24.91 -0.68 -6.86
CA ALA A 73 -24.48 -0.02 -8.08
C ALA A 73 -25.61 0.82 -8.71
N ALA A 74 -26.86 0.34 -8.68
CA ALA A 74 -28.02 1.11 -9.11
C ALA A 74 -28.26 2.35 -8.24
N LEU A 75 -28.05 2.26 -6.92
CA LEU A 75 -28.09 3.44 -6.03
C LEU A 75 -26.97 4.45 -6.35
N LEU A 76 -25.77 3.96 -6.65
CA LEU A 76 -24.55 4.76 -6.81
C LEU A 76 -24.23 5.11 -8.27
N HIS A 77 -25.09 4.76 -9.23
CA HIS A 77 -24.77 4.88 -10.65
C HIS A 77 -24.44 6.32 -11.08
N ASP A 78 -25.01 7.31 -10.39
CA ASP A 78 -24.80 8.73 -10.62
C ASP A 78 -23.86 9.39 -9.59
N VAL A 79 -23.13 8.59 -8.79
CA VAL A 79 -22.27 9.08 -7.69
C VAL A 79 -21.27 10.17 -8.14
N GLY A 80 -20.77 10.07 -9.38
CA GLY A 80 -19.85 11.06 -9.94
C GLY A 80 -20.44 12.46 -10.15
N ARG A 81 -21.77 12.63 -10.01
CA ARG A 81 -22.42 13.95 -9.97
C ARG A 81 -22.33 14.61 -8.61
N PHE A 82 -22.25 13.80 -7.55
CA PHE A 82 -22.37 14.23 -6.15
C PHE A 82 -21.03 14.46 -5.44
N ILE A 83 -19.92 14.04 -6.05
CA ILE A 83 -18.60 14.19 -5.42
C ILE A 83 -18.03 15.60 -5.65
N PRO A 84 -17.38 16.23 -4.65
CA PRO A 84 -16.83 17.59 -4.77
C PRO A 84 -15.85 17.78 -5.94
N ALA A 85 -15.14 16.72 -6.34
CA ALA A 85 -14.25 16.74 -7.50
C ALA A 85 -14.97 17.04 -8.82
N ALA A 86 -16.27 16.75 -8.91
CA ALA A 86 -17.09 17.02 -10.08
C ALA A 86 -17.26 18.53 -10.33
N GLU A 87 -17.15 19.39 -9.31
CA GLU A 87 -17.30 20.85 -9.46
C GLU A 87 -16.17 21.50 -10.25
N LYS A 88 -15.01 20.86 -10.33
CA LYS A 88 -13.83 21.38 -11.03
C LYS A 88 -13.80 21.06 -12.53
N MET A 89 -14.81 20.39 -13.07
CA MET A 89 -14.85 19.98 -14.48
C MET A 89 -15.73 20.85 -15.38
N GLY A 90 -15.39 20.86 -16.68
CA GLY A 90 -16.12 21.56 -17.73
C GLY A 90 -17.57 21.09 -17.83
N LYS A 91 -18.49 22.05 -17.86
CA LYS A 91 -19.91 21.81 -18.18
C LYS A 91 -20.02 21.45 -19.66
N MET A 92 -20.75 20.40 -20.01
CA MET A 92 -21.21 20.19 -21.39
C MET A 92 -22.40 21.10 -21.65
N VAL A 93 -22.27 21.93 -22.69
CA VAL A 93 -23.29 22.88 -23.11
C VAL A 93 -23.51 22.69 -24.61
N THR A 94 -24.75 22.67 -25.05
CA THR A 94 -25.09 22.70 -26.48
C THR A 94 -24.60 24.00 -27.14
N PRO A 95 -24.44 24.06 -28.47
CA PRO A 95 -24.18 25.30 -29.20
C PRO A 95 -25.20 26.42 -28.93
N ASP A 96 -26.42 26.02 -28.56
CA ASP A 96 -27.58 26.83 -28.20
C ASP A 96 -27.66 27.19 -26.71
N GLY A 97 -26.63 26.87 -25.91
CA GLY A 97 -26.48 27.34 -24.53
C GLY A 97 -27.17 26.51 -23.45
N GLN A 98 -27.88 25.43 -23.82
CA GLN A 98 -28.48 24.50 -22.85
C GLN A 98 -27.43 23.58 -22.22
N TYR A 99 -27.45 23.50 -20.88
CA TYR A 99 -26.62 22.59 -20.09
C TYR A 99 -27.08 21.13 -20.27
N ILE A 100 -26.15 20.25 -20.65
CA ILE A 100 -26.43 18.84 -20.95
C ILE A 100 -25.82 17.88 -19.91
N GLY A 101 -25.09 18.41 -18.92
CA GLY A 101 -24.41 17.63 -17.88
C GLY A 101 -22.92 17.97 -17.73
N ARG A 102 -22.20 17.21 -16.91
CA ARG A 102 -20.73 17.26 -16.81
C ARG A 102 -20.13 16.10 -17.59
N GLN A 103 -19.03 16.35 -18.29
CA GLN A 103 -18.34 15.32 -19.04
C GLN A 103 -17.87 14.22 -18.07
N SER A 104 -18.27 12.96 -18.33
CA SER A 104 -17.71 11.75 -17.69
C SER A 104 -18.00 11.52 -16.19
N HIS A 105 -19.21 11.84 -15.71
CA HIS A 105 -19.63 11.51 -14.33
C HIS A 105 -19.57 10.01 -14.04
N GLU A 106 -19.83 9.15 -15.01
CA GLU A 106 -19.70 7.70 -14.90
C GLU A 106 -18.24 7.27 -14.64
N VAL A 107 -17.29 7.87 -15.37
CA VAL A 107 -15.84 7.60 -15.19
C VAL A 107 -15.37 8.12 -13.83
N LEU A 108 -15.86 9.30 -13.43
CA LEU A 108 -15.56 9.88 -12.13
C LEU A 108 -16.11 9.04 -10.99
N GLY A 109 -17.36 8.59 -11.11
CA GLY A 109 -18.03 7.77 -10.12
C GLY A 109 -17.33 6.43 -9.96
N GLU A 110 -17.05 5.75 -11.07
CA GLU A 110 -16.26 4.53 -11.10
C GLU A 110 -14.88 4.71 -10.43
N ALA A 111 -14.12 5.75 -10.84
CA ALA A 111 -12.79 6.01 -10.29
C ALA A 111 -12.85 6.32 -8.78
N TYR A 112 -13.84 7.09 -8.34
CA TYR A 112 -14.03 7.42 -6.93
C TYR A 112 -14.40 6.19 -6.09
N LEU A 113 -15.36 5.39 -6.55
CA LEU A 113 -15.75 4.16 -5.84
C LEU A 113 -14.60 3.16 -5.75
N ARG A 114 -13.79 3.04 -6.81
CA ARG A 114 -12.58 2.22 -6.81
C ARG A 114 -11.53 2.76 -5.84
N GLN A 115 -11.36 4.08 -5.79
CA GLN A 115 -10.43 4.73 -4.87
C GLN A 115 -10.80 4.50 -3.41
N ILE A 116 -12.10 4.59 -3.06
CA ILE A 116 -12.56 4.27 -1.70
C ILE A 116 -12.67 2.76 -1.47
N GLY A 117 -12.42 1.91 -2.46
CA GLY A 117 -12.26 0.46 -2.28
C GLY A 117 -13.53 -0.37 -2.36
N PHE A 118 -14.58 0.09 -3.07
CA PHE A 118 -15.66 -0.80 -3.48
C PHE A 118 -15.15 -1.86 -4.46
N SER A 119 -15.90 -2.97 -4.58
CA SER A 119 -15.54 -4.05 -5.49
C SER A 119 -15.48 -3.60 -6.94
N GLU A 120 -14.67 -4.30 -7.74
CA GLU A 120 -14.57 -4.04 -9.17
C GLU A 120 -15.92 -4.20 -9.88
N LYS A 121 -16.81 -5.06 -9.38
CA LYS A 121 -18.16 -5.24 -9.91
C LYS A 121 -18.99 -3.98 -9.71
N VAL A 122 -19.09 -3.45 -8.49
CA VAL A 122 -19.82 -2.20 -8.22
C VAL A 122 -19.26 -1.06 -9.07
N CYS A 123 -17.93 -0.93 -9.12
CA CYS A 123 -17.28 0.13 -9.90
C CYS A 123 -17.62 0.04 -11.39
N LYS A 124 -17.48 -1.15 -12.00
CA LYS A 124 -17.81 -1.37 -13.42
C LYS A 124 -19.27 -1.11 -13.74
N LEU A 125 -20.19 -1.55 -12.89
CA LEU A 125 -21.62 -1.31 -13.10
C LEU A 125 -21.96 0.19 -13.10
N VAL A 126 -21.34 0.95 -12.20
CA VAL A 126 -21.48 2.42 -12.14
C VAL A 126 -20.85 3.09 -13.37
N GLY A 127 -19.66 2.66 -13.79
CA GLY A 127 -18.96 3.20 -14.95
C GLY A 127 -19.57 2.85 -16.31
N ALA A 128 -20.37 1.78 -16.38
CA ALA A 128 -20.91 1.26 -17.64
C ALA A 128 -22.05 2.07 -18.25
N HIS A 129 -22.48 3.17 -17.62
CA HIS A 129 -23.68 3.91 -17.98
C HIS A 129 -23.74 4.35 -19.45
N VAL A 130 -22.64 4.91 -19.99
CA VAL A 130 -22.56 5.34 -21.40
C VAL A 130 -22.45 4.12 -22.33
N MET A 131 -21.61 3.16 -21.95
CA MET A 131 -21.39 1.91 -22.68
C MET A 131 -22.72 1.16 -22.90
N ALA A 132 -23.48 0.93 -21.83
CA ALA A 132 -24.77 0.24 -21.86
C ALA A 132 -25.81 0.96 -22.73
N LYS A 133 -25.87 2.30 -22.66
CA LYS A 133 -26.77 3.09 -23.51
C LYS A 133 -26.46 2.91 -25.00
N ARG A 134 -25.17 2.99 -25.37
CA ARG A 134 -24.72 2.81 -26.75
C ARG A 134 -24.99 1.39 -27.27
N TYR A 135 -24.84 0.39 -26.40
CA TYR A 135 -25.16 -1.01 -26.73
C TYR A 135 -26.66 -1.18 -26.99
N LEU A 136 -27.53 -0.75 -26.07
CA LEU A 136 -28.99 -0.91 -26.20
C LEU A 136 -29.53 -0.23 -27.46
N VAL A 137 -29.06 0.97 -27.78
CA VAL A 137 -29.43 1.66 -29.03
C VAL A 137 -29.08 0.86 -30.28
N ALA A 138 -27.98 0.11 -30.26
CA ALA A 138 -27.53 -0.65 -31.42
C ALA A 138 -28.32 -1.93 -31.64
N ILE A 139 -28.84 -2.54 -30.57
CA ILE A 139 -29.53 -3.83 -30.64
C ILE A 139 -31.06 -3.75 -30.50
N ASP A 140 -31.59 -2.61 -30.05
CA ASP A 140 -33.01 -2.39 -29.83
C ASP A 140 -33.44 -1.00 -30.35
N GLN A 141 -34.08 -1.01 -31.52
CA GLN A 141 -34.60 0.20 -32.15
C GLN A 141 -35.71 0.86 -31.29
N GLY A 142 -36.52 0.06 -30.59
CA GLY A 142 -37.56 0.56 -29.70
C GLY A 142 -36.97 1.31 -28.50
N TYR A 143 -35.83 0.84 -27.99
CA TYR A 143 -35.08 1.55 -26.95
C TYR A 143 -34.57 2.90 -27.44
N HIS A 144 -33.95 2.96 -28.63
CA HIS A 144 -33.51 4.22 -29.22
C HIS A 144 -34.65 5.25 -29.34
N ASP A 145 -35.81 4.79 -29.80
CA ASP A 145 -36.96 5.67 -30.04
C ASP A 145 -37.55 6.20 -28.73
N GLY A 146 -37.51 5.39 -27.66
CA GLY A 146 -37.94 5.73 -26.31
C GLY A 146 -37.02 6.66 -25.52
N LEU A 147 -35.79 6.92 -25.98
CA LEU A 147 -34.88 7.87 -25.32
C LEU A 147 -35.45 9.30 -25.34
N SER A 148 -35.25 10.03 -24.24
CA SER A 148 -35.56 11.47 -24.18
C SER A 148 -34.74 12.27 -25.19
N GLU A 149 -35.23 13.43 -25.62
CA GLU A 149 -34.53 14.30 -26.59
C GLU A 149 -33.13 14.70 -26.11
N THR A 150 -32.97 14.97 -24.81
CA THR A 150 -31.67 15.24 -24.16
C THR A 150 -30.74 14.02 -24.28
N SER A 151 -31.26 12.81 -24.11
CA SER A 151 -30.48 11.57 -24.20
C SER A 151 -30.05 11.27 -25.64
N LYS A 152 -30.91 11.53 -26.63
CA LYS A 152 -30.58 11.42 -28.07
C LYS A 152 -29.51 12.41 -28.48
N ARG A 153 -29.55 13.64 -27.95
CA ARG A 153 -28.51 14.67 -28.20
C ARG A 153 -27.16 14.27 -27.60
N THR A 154 -27.12 13.85 -26.33
CA THR A 154 -25.86 13.40 -25.69
C THR A 154 -25.24 12.18 -26.36
N LEU A 155 -26.06 11.25 -26.86
CA LEU A 155 -25.58 10.05 -27.54
C LEU A 155 -24.70 10.36 -28.75
N LYS A 156 -25.00 11.42 -29.52
CA LYS A 156 -24.17 11.84 -30.66
C LYS A 156 -22.77 12.26 -30.24
N PHE A 157 -22.64 12.94 -29.11
CA PHE A 157 -21.34 13.33 -28.55
C PHE A 157 -20.60 12.16 -27.89
N GLN A 158 -21.29 11.07 -27.60
CA GLN A 158 -20.73 9.86 -26.98
C GLN A 158 -20.35 8.78 -28.00
N GLY A 159 -20.38 9.09 -29.30
CA GLY A 159 -19.98 8.16 -30.37
C GLY A 159 -21.10 7.29 -30.94
N GLY A 160 -22.37 7.59 -30.66
CA GLY A 160 -23.51 6.88 -31.25
C GLY A 160 -23.68 5.44 -30.74
N GLY A 161 -24.55 4.67 -31.40
CA GLY A 161 -24.73 3.24 -31.11
C GLY A 161 -23.47 2.43 -31.42
N PHE A 162 -23.33 1.26 -30.77
CA PHE A 162 -22.23 0.35 -31.04
C PHE A 162 -22.19 -0.18 -32.48
N THR A 163 -20.98 -0.35 -32.98
CA THR A 163 -20.66 -1.13 -34.17
C THR A 163 -20.78 -2.64 -33.91
N PRO A 164 -20.90 -3.48 -34.96
CA PRO A 164 -20.95 -4.94 -34.79
C PRO A 164 -19.76 -5.52 -34.00
N ASP A 165 -18.57 -4.93 -34.12
CA ASP A 165 -17.38 -5.35 -33.41
C ASP A 165 -17.43 -4.97 -31.92
N GLU A 166 -17.92 -3.76 -31.60
CA GLU A 166 -18.16 -3.32 -30.22
C GLU A 166 -19.23 -4.19 -29.54
N ILE A 167 -20.29 -4.59 -30.25
CA ILE A 167 -21.32 -5.51 -29.74
C ILE A 167 -20.67 -6.85 -29.35
N ARG A 168 -19.90 -7.46 -30.25
CA ARG A 168 -19.25 -8.76 -29.96
C ARG A 168 -18.32 -8.66 -28.75
N LYS A 169 -17.53 -7.59 -28.66
CA LYS A 169 -16.64 -7.36 -27.51
C LYS A 169 -17.41 -7.16 -26.21
N ALA A 170 -18.53 -6.45 -26.24
CA ALA A 170 -19.36 -6.25 -25.04
C ALA A 170 -20.00 -7.56 -24.56
N GLN A 171 -20.39 -8.45 -25.48
CA GLN A 171 -20.94 -9.77 -25.17
C GLN A 171 -19.95 -10.73 -24.48
N GLU A 172 -18.66 -10.41 -24.50
CA GLU A 172 -17.64 -11.16 -23.75
C GLU A 172 -17.61 -10.79 -22.25
N ASP A 173 -18.20 -9.67 -21.83
CA ASP A 173 -18.20 -9.25 -20.44
C ASP A 173 -19.32 -9.97 -19.65
N PRO A 174 -18.99 -10.77 -18.62
CA PRO A 174 -19.99 -11.47 -17.82
C PRO A 174 -20.94 -10.54 -17.04
N LEU A 175 -20.59 -9.25 -16.90
CA LEU A 175 -21.43 -8.25 -16.24
C LEU A 175 -22.37 -7.52 -17.20
N LEU A 176 -22.33 -7.81 -18.52
CA LEU A 176 -23.09 -7.07 -19.52
C LEU A 176 -24.57 -6.95 -19.15
N GLU A 177 -25.27 -8.04 -18.87
CA GLU A 177 -26.71 -8.00 -18.57
C GLU A 177 -27.03 -7.13 -17.34
N ALA A 178 -26.19 -7.19 -16.31
CA ALA A 178 -26.35 -6.33 -15.13
C ALA A 178 -26.11 -4.84 -15.47
N MET A 179 -25.13 -4.53 -16.34
CA MET A 179 -24.90 -3.16 -16.84
C MET A 179 -26.11 -2.65 -17.64
N LEU A 180 -26.70 -3.49 -18.50
CA LEU A 180 -27.90 -3.16 -19.25
C LEU A 180 -29.11 -2.97 -18.33
N ALA A 181 -29.25 -3.80 -17.29
CA ALA A 181 -30.32 -3.68 -16.30
C ALA A 181 -30.23 -2.37 -15.52
N VAL A 182 -29.05 -1.99 -15.02
CA VAL A 182 -28.82 -0.70 -14.35
C VAL A 182 -29.21 0.46 -15.26
N ARG A 183 -28.85 0.41 -16.54
CA ARG A 183 -29.22 1.44 -17.52
C ARG A 183 -30.73 1.51 -17.76
N ARG A 184 -31.42 0.37 -17.82
CA ARG A 184 -32.89 0.33 -17.96
C ARG A 184 -33.58 0.91 -16.71
N TRP A 185 -33.09 0.62 -15.51
CA TRP A 185 -33.65 1.20 -14.28
C TRP A 185 -33.42 2.71 -14.18
N ASP A 186 -32.25 3.21 -14.60
CA ASP A 186 -32.01 4.65 -14.75
C ASP A 186 -33.09 5.31 -15.63
N ASP A 187 -33.41 4.69 -16.78
CA ASP A 187 -34.43 5.26 -17.67
C ASP A 187 -35.83 5.32 -17.04
N LEU A 188 -36.18 4.30 -16.24
CA LEU A 188 -37.47 4.16 -15.57
C LEU A 188 -37.60 4.99 -14.27
N ALA A 189 -36.49 5.34 -13.63
CA ALA A 189 -36.43 5.97 -12.30
C ALA A 189 -36.74 7.49 -12.31
N LYS A 190 -37.85 7.89 -12.95
CA LYS A 190 -38.25 9.30 -13.15
C LYS A 190 -39.70 9.55 -12.77
N VAL A 191 -40.26 8.74 -11.87
CA VAL A 191 -41.68 8.80 -11.48
C VAL A 191 -41.85 9.82 -10.35
N PRO A 192 -42.55 10.94 -10.55
CA PRO A 192 -42.75 11.94 -9.51
C PRO A 192 -43.55 11.37 -8.33
N LYS A 193 -43.14 11.71 -7.10
CA LYS A 193 -43.79 11.25 -5.85
C LYS A 193 -43.82 9.73 -5.68
N CYS A 194 -42.94 8.98 -6.36
CA CYS A 194 -42.78 7.55 -6.14
C CYS A 194 -42.33 7.28 -4.70
N VAL A 195 -43.01 6.37 -4.01
CA VAL A 195 -42.65 5.99 -2.64
C VAL A 195 -41.62 4.86 -2.70
N VAL A 196 -40.41 5.14 -2.24
CA VAL A 196 -39.28 4.20 -2.22
C VAL A 196 -38.60 4.20 -0.85
N PRO A 197 -37.81 3.16 -0.51
CA PRO A 197 -37.01 3.17 0.70
C PRO A 197 -36.10 4.41 0.75
N PRO A 198 -35.94 5.04 1.93
CA PRO A 198 -35.07 6.20 2.06
C PRO A 198 -33.59 5.78 1.97
N LEU A 199 -32.70 6.76 1.81
CA LEU A 199 -31.26 6.51 1.64
C LEU A 199 -30.68 5.68 2.80
N GLU A 200 -31.10 5.95 4.04
CA GLU A 200 -30.65 5.27 5.26
C GLU A 200 -30.94 3.76 5.23
N ALA A 201 -31.94 3.31 4.46
CA ALA A 201 -32.25 1.89 4.31
C ALA A 201 -31.13 1.09 3.61
N TYR A 202 -30.22 1.78 2.91
CA TYR A 202 -29.11 1.18 2.18
C TYR A 202 -27.76 1.30 2.91
N GLU A 203 -27.67 2.00 4.05
CA GLU A 203 -26.40 2.32 4.71
C GLU A 203 -25.67 1.06 5.21
N GLU A 204 -26.35 0.16 5.92
CA GLU A 204 -25.73 -1.06 6.44
C GLU A 204 -25.29 -2.01 5.32
N ILE A 205 -26.04 -2.05 4.23
CA ILE A 205 -25.70 -2.87 3.06
C ILE A 205 -24.44 -2.33 2.36
N ALA A 206 -24.37 -1.01 2.19
CA ALA A 206 -23.20 -0.36 1.63
C ALA A 206 -21.98 -0.56 2.54
N PHE A 207 -22.17 -0.53 3.86
CA PHE A 207 -21.15 -0.83 4.85
C PHE A 207 -20.62 -2.27 4.72
N GLU A 208 -21.48 -3.28 4.72
CA GLU A 208 -21.04 -4.68 4.62
C GLU A 208 -20.31 -4.95 3.30
N CYS A 209 -20.82 -4.42 2.18
CA CYS A 209 -20.14 -4.54 0.89
C CYS A 209 -18.78 -3.88 0.84
N LEU A 210 -18.67 -2.66 1.40
CA LEU A 210 -17.38 -1.97 1.46
C LEU A 210 -16.41 -2.70 2.40
N LEU A 211 -16.90 -3.23 3.52
CA LEU A 211 -16.09 -3.99 4.46
C LEU A 211 -15.55 -5.27 3.84
N GLU A 212 -16.41 -6.03 3.14
CA GLU A 212 -16.03 -7.27 2.46
C GLU A 212 -15.03 -7.00 1.34
N SER A 213 -15.31 -6.03 0.47
CA SER A 213 -14.41 -5.69 -0.66
C SER A 213 -13.06 -5.16 -0.21
N ARG A 214 -12.97 -4.50 0.95
CA ARG A 214 -11.71 -4.04 1.54
C ARG A 214 -10.94 -5.13 2.31
N SER A 215 -11.55 -6.27 2.63
CA SER A 215 -10.93 -7.33 3.45
C SER A 215 -9.65 -7.91 2.83
N LYS A 216 -9.51 -7.79 1.50
CA LYS A 216 -8.34 -8.22 0.73
C LYS A 216 -7.90 -7.13 -0.23
N PHE A 217 -6.63 -7.17 -0.62
CA PHE A 217 -6.10 -6.32 -1.67
C PHE A 217 -4.96 -6.99 -2.42
N LYS A 218 -4.76 -6.55 -3.66
CA LYS A 218 -3.60 -6.94 -4.46
C LYS A 218 -2.57 -5.84 -4.43
N LEU A 219 -1.32 -6.21 -4.18
CA LEU A 219 -0.17 -5.32 -4.32
C LEU A 219 0.89 -6.05 -5.12
N HIS A 220 1.32 -5.43 -6.22
CA HIS A 220 2.18 -6.06 -7.22
C HIS A 220 1.56 -7.39 -7.72
N SER A 221 2.28 -8.51 -7.62
CA SER A 221 1.81 -9.84 -8.05
C SER A 221 1.26 -10.69 -6.91
N ARG A 222 0.88 -10.08 -5.78
CA ARG A 222 0.49 -10.80 -4.55
C ARG A 222 -0.85 -10.29 -4.02
N GLU A 223 -1.63 -11.21 -3.45
CA GLU A 223 -2.87 -10.90 -2.74
C GLU A 223 -2.63 -11.00 -1.23
N TYR A 224 -3.18 -10.05 -0.49
CA TYR A 224 -3.04 -9.91 0.96
C TYR A 224 -4.42 -9.80 1.60
N SER A 225 -4.62 -10.49 2.71
CA SER A 225 -5.76 -10.25 3.60
C SER A 225 -5.38 -9.20 4.64
N LEU A 226 -6.33 -8.35 5.02
CA LEU A 226 -6.14 -7.45 6.15
C LEU A 226 -5.98 -8.24 7.46
N PRO A 227 -5.17 -7.75 8.41
CA PRO A 227 -5.12 -8.33 9.74
C PRO A 227 -6.49 -8.22 10.43
N THR A 228 -6.89 -9.28 11.12
CA THR A 228 -8.12 -9.35 11.95
C THR A 228 -7.81 -9.12 13.43
N GLN A 229 -6.52 -9.12 13.79
CA GLN A 229 -6.01 -8.96 15.15
C GLN A 229 -4.69 -8.17 15.15
N PRO A 230 -4.29 -7.59 16.29
CA PRO A 230 -3.03 -6.88 16.40
C PRO A 230 -1.85 -7.73 15.90
N THR A 231 -1.07 -7.17 14.97
CA THR A 231 0.02 -7.86 14.28
C THR A 231 1.31 -7.05 14.38
N VAL A 232 2.42 -7.71 14.72
CA VAL A 232 3.74 -7.09 14.81
C VAL A 232 4.70 -7.78 13.86
N VAL A 233 5.44 -7.01 13.08
CA VAL A 233 6.55 -7.47 12.26
C VAL A 233 7.81 -6.76 12.71
N ILE A 234 8.83 -7.52 13.08
CA ILE A 234 10.13 -7.02 13.52
C ILE A 234 11.20 -7.41 12.49
N CYS A 235 11.95 -6.41 12.03
CA CYS A 235 13.19 -6.59 11.27
C CYS A 235 14.38 -6.36 12.21
N ILE A 236 15.05 -7.44 12.61
CA ILE A 236 16.33 -7.38 13.32
C ILE A 236 17.41 -7.18 12.27
N ASP A 237 17.95 -5.97 12.18
CA ASP A 237 18.97 -5.61 11.19
C ASP A 237 20.26 -6.41 11.42
N GLY A 238 20.85 -6.95 10.35
CA GLY A 238 22.04 -7.81 10.42
C GLY A 238 21.84 -9.15 11.13
N PHE A 239 20.60 -9.66 11.20
CA PHE A 239 20.25 -10.89 11.92
C PHE A 239 20.69 -12.16 11.20
N ASP A 240 21.98 -12.46 11.33
CA ASP A 240 22.52 -13.74 10.91
C ASP A 240 21.88 -14.91 11.68
N PRO A 241 21.46 -16.01 11.01
CA PRO A 241 20.90 -17.18 11.68
C PRO A 241 21.77 -17.76 12.80
N GLU A 242 23.09 -17.56 12.77
CA GLU A 242 24.00 -18.00 13.83
C GLU A 242 23.73 -17.34 15.19
N TYR A 243 23.25 -16.07 15.24
CA TYR A 243 22.86 -15.42 16.50
C TYR A 243 21.68 -16.15 17.15
N LEU A 244 20.69 -16.54 16.35
CA LEU A 244 19.54 -17.31 16.82
C LEU A 244 20.00 -18.69 17.29
N GLN A 245 20.76 -19.42 16.47
CA GLN A 245 21.21 -20.76 16.80
C GLN A 245 22.01 -20.79 18.11
N SER A 246 23.03 -19.93 18.22
CA SER A 246 23.87 -19.80 19.42
C SER A 246 23.05 -19.54 20.67
N GLY A 247 22.08 -18.61 20.60
CA GLY A 247 21.28 -18.25 21.76
C GLY A 247 20.26 -19.30 22.19
N ILE A 248 19.76 -20.12 21.25
CA ILE A 248 18.89 -21.26 21.55
C ILE A 248 19.68 -22.40 22.20
N GLU A 249 20.84 -22.75 21.63
CA GLU A 249 21.72 -23.81 22.15
C GLU A 249 22.19 -23.50 23.58
N ARG A 250 22.47 -22.22 23.84
CA ARG A 250 22.94 -21.74 25.16
C ARG A 250 21.81 -21.35 26.11
N GLY A 251 20.55 -21.39 25.65
CA GLY A 251 19.37 -21.30 26.50
C GLY A 251 19.00 -19.90 27.01
N PHE A 252 19.43 -18.82 26.35
CA PHE A 252 19.10 -17.44 26.76
C PHE A 252 18.07 -16.73 25.87
N LEU A 253 17.54 -17.41 24.83
CA LEU A 253 16.48 -16.90 23.94
C LEU A 253 15.16 -17.71 24.07
N PRO A 254 14.52 -17.75 25.25
CA PRO A 254 13.34 -18.59 25.49
C PRO A 254 12.12 -18.20 24.65
N THR A 255 11.95 -16.94 24.27
CA THR A 255 10.80 -16.51 23.45
C THR A 255 10.97 -16.91 21.99
N LEU A 256 12.13 -16.66 21.40
CA LEU A 256 12.44 -17.12 20.06
C LEU A 256 12.41 -18.65 20.00
N LYS A 257 12.89 -19.36 21.04
CA LYS A 257 12.75 -20.82 21.14
C LYS A 257 11.29 -21.26 21.02
N ARG A 258 10.41 -20.62 21.78
CA ARG A 258 8.97 -20.88 21.72
C ARG A 258 8.40 -20.60 20.33
N PHE A 259 8.79 -19.52 19.66
CA PHE A 259 8.34 -19.23 18.30
C PHE A 259 8.75 -20.33 17.30
N LEU A 260 9.94 -20.91 17.47
CA LEU A 260 10.41 -22.04 16.66
C LEU A 260 9.59 -23.33 16.93
N GLU A 261 9.26 -23.59 18.19
CA GLU A 261 8.57 -24.82 18.61
C GLU A 261 7.05 -24.80 18.37
N SER A 262 6.40 -23.63 18.53
CA SER A 262 4.93 -23.49 18.45
C SER A 262 4.45 -22.62 17.30
N GLY A 263 5.35 -22.08 16.48
CA GLY A 263 5.04 -21.20 15.35
C GLY A 263 5.58 -21.74 14.02
N PHE A 264 6.04 -20.82 13.17
CA PHE A 264 6.69 -21.13 11.89
C PHE A 264 8.10 -20.56 11.89
N HIS A 265 9.08 -21.36 11.45
CA HIS A 265 10.46 -20.94 11.28
C HIS A 265 11.02 -21.48 9.96
N ALA A 266 11.70 -20.60 9.22
CA ALA A 266 12.45 -20.96 8.03
C ALA A 266 13.57 -19.94 7.79
N THR A 267 14.64 -20.37 7.11
CA THR A 267 15.67 -19.45 6.61
C THR A 267 15.21 -18.86 5.27
N ALA A 268 15.15 -17.53 5.19
CA ALA A 268 14.82 -16.80 3.98
C ALA A 268 16.09 -16.27 3.27
N LYS A 269 15.98 -16.01 1.97
CA LYS A 269 17.00 -15.29 1.21
C LYS A 269 16.65 -13.82 1.15
N SER A 270 17.58 -12.95 1.52
CA SER A 270 17.46 -11.51 1.35
C SER A 270 17.65 -11.10 -0.12
N CYS A 271 17.29 -9.86 -0.42
CA CYS A 271 17.54 -9.24 -1.71
C CYS A 271 19.03 -8.94 -1.93
N MET A 272 19.40 -9.09 -3.20
CA MET A 272 20.56 -8.58 -3.97
C MET A 272 20.65 -7.05 -4.24
N PRO A 273 21.41 -6.15 -3.58
CA PRO A 273 22.40 -6.31 -2.52
C PRO A 273 21.82 -6.43 -1.11
N SER A 274 22.52 -7.16 -0.24
CA SER A 274 22.16 -7.40 1.17
C SER A 274 22.48 -6.18 2.03
N PHE A 275 21.79 -5.07 1.74
CA PHE A 275 21.87 -3.82 2.48
C PHE A 275 20.52 -3.52 3.12
N THR A 276 20.55 -2.73 4.20
CA THR A 276 19.40 -2.33 5.00
C THR A 276 18.26 -1.73 4.17
N ASN A 277 18.52 -0.65 3.42
CA ASN A 277 17.48 0.06 2.67
C ASN A 277 16.74 -0.81 1.62
N PRO A 278 17.45 -1.49 0.68
CA PRO A 278 16.79 -2.36 -0.29
C PRO A 278 15.91 -3.42 0.34
N ASN A 279 16.40 -4.08 1.39
CA ASN A 279 15.71 -5.20 2.03
C ASN A 279 14.53 -4.76 2.88
N ASN A 280 14.66 -3.69 3.68
CA ASN A 280 13.54 -3.12 4.42
C ASN A 280 12.42 -2.67 3.47
N VAL A 281 12.76 -2.02 2.34
CA VAL A 281 11.77 -1.63 1.33
C VAL A 281 11.15 -2.87 0.68
N SER A 282 11.93 -3.93 0.42
CA SER A 282 11.39 -5.19 -0.09
C SER A 282 10.41 -5.84 0.89
N ILE A 283 10.66 -5.77 2.20
CA ILE A 283 9.75 -6.29 3.24
C ILE A 283 8.42 -5.53 3.21
N ILE A 284 8.45 -4.19 3.23
CA ILE A 284 7.22 -3.39 3.29
C ILE A 284 6.47 -3.29 1.94
N THR A 285 7.09 -3.65 0.83
CA THR A 285 6.42 -3.70 -0.50
C THR A 285 6.04 -5.13 -0.90
N GLY A 286 6.69 -6.14 -0.33
CA GLY A 286 6.54 -7.54 -0.74
C GLY A 286 7.13 -7.84 -2.12
N ALA A 287 8.02 -6.98 -2.63
CA ALA A 287 8.60 -7.04 -3.97
C ALA A 287 10.12 -6.76 -3.96
N PRO A 288 10.87 -7.16 -5.00
CA PRO A 288 12.32 -6.92 -5.08
C PRO A 288 12.68 -5.49 -5.56
N PRO A 289 13.96 -5.07 -5.45
CA PRO A 289 14.41 -3.74 -5.87
C PRO A 289 14.12 -3.36 -7.33
N SER A 290 13.98 -4.34 -8.23
CA SER A 290 13.59 -4.11 -9.62
C SER A 290 12.17 -3.53 -9.75
N VAL A 291 11.31 -3.75 -8.75
CA VAL A 291 9.93 -3.24 -8.70
C VAL A 291 9.88 -1.92 -7.93
N HIS A 292 10.36 -1.88 -6.69
CA HIS A 292 10.23 -0.69 -5.83
C HIS A 292 11.31 0.37 -6.05
N GLY A 293 12.37 0.08 -6.81
CA GLY A 293 13.39 1.04 -7.24
C GLY A 293 14.54 1.30 -6.25
N ILE A 294 14.35 1.03 -4.96
CA ILE A 294 15.39 1.23 -3.93
C ILE A 294 16.41 0.08 -3.94
N ALA A 295 17.59 0.31 -4.53
CA ALA A 295 18.60 -0.74 -4.74
C ALA A 295 19.97 -0.46 -4.08
N GLY A 296 20.04 0.53 -3.18
CA GLY A 296 21.22 0.88 -2.37
C GLY A 296 20.99 2.17 -1.59
N ASN A 297 22.01 2.64 -0.88
CA ASN A 297 21.97 3.91 -0.13
C ASN A 297 22.30 5.14 -0.99
N PHE A 298 23.00 4.93 -2.11
CA PHE A 298 23.18 5.91 -3.17
C PHE A 298 23.42 5.24 -4.51
N PHE A 299 23.35 6.02 -5.59
CA PHE A 299 23.70 5.58 -6.94
C PHE A 299 24.40 6.72 -7.70
N LEU A 300 25.08 6.35 -8.78
CA LEU A 300 25.61 7.31 -9.74
C LEU A 300 24.54 7.58 -10.80
N ASP A 301 24.12 8.83 -10.93
CA ASP A 301 23.29 9.27 -12.04
C ASP A 301 24.14 9.28 -13.32
N ARG A 302 23.71 8.53 -14.34
CA ARG A 302 24.45 8.41 -15.60
C ARG A 302 24.27 9.63 -16.50
N GLU A 303 23.19 10.38 -16.34
CA GLU A 303 22.92 11.58 -17.13
C GLU A 303 23.73 12.77 -16.61
N THR A 304 23.78 12.94 -15.28
CA THR A 304 24.48 14.08 -14.67
C THR A 304 25.92 13.76 -14.24
N GLY A 305 26.26 12.48 -14.05
CA GLY A 305 27.54 12.04 -13.49
C GLY A 305 27.67 12.26 -11.98
N GLU A 306 26.60 12.71 -11.32
CA GLU A 306 26.56 13.00 -9.90
C GLU A 306 26.13 11.80 -9.06
N THR A 307 26.64 11.73 -7.84
CA THR A 307 26.19 10.75 -6.85
C THR A 307 24.90 11.24 -6.19
N LYS A 308 23.82 10.47 -6.29
CA LYS A 308 22.52 10.75 -5.66
C LYS A 308 22.28 9.81 -4.49
N MET A 309 22.01 10.39 -3.31
CA MET A 309 21.67 9.65 -2.10
C MET A 309 20.18 9.31 -2.05
N VAL A 310 19.84 8.19 -1.44
CA VAL A 310 18.45 7.79 -1.17
C VAL A 310 18.10 8.23 0.25
N THR A 311 17.54 9.43 0.42
CA THR A 311 17.29 10.04 1.75
C THR A 311 15.84 9.96 2.22
N ASP A 312 14.93 9.63 1.30
CA ASP A 312 13.48 9.67 1.48
C ASP A 312 12.81 8.79 0.41
N ASP A 313 11.48 8.84 0.36
CA ASP A 313 10.62 8.05 -0.53
C ASP A 313 10.55 8.58 -1.98
N SER A 314 11.25 9.65 -2.34
CA SER A 314 11.16 10.25 -3.70
C SER A 314 11.54 9.29 -4.83
N LEU A 315 12.34 8.27 -4.54
CA LEU A 315 12.78 7.25 -5.49
C LEU A 315 11.99 5.94 -5.40
N LEU A 316 11.07 5.83 -4.42
CA LEU A 316 10.21 4.68 -4.25
C LEU A 316 9.21 4.63 -5.41
N ARG A 317 9.02 3.42 -5.96
CA ARG A 317 8.07 3.18 -7.05
C ARG A 317 6.91 2.33 -6.56
N GLY A 318 5.71 2.86 -6.72
CA GLY A 318 4.46 2.19 -6.31
C GLY A 318 4.19 2.32 -4.81
N CYS A 319 3.18 1.59 -4.33
CA CYS A 319 2.69 1.65 -2.97
C CYS A 319 3.38 0.65 -2.03
N THR A 320 3.23 0.85 -0.72
CA THR A 320 3.66 -0.10 0.31
C THR A 320 2.47 -0.89 0.87
N LEU A 321 2.74 -2.05 1.50
CA LEU A 321 1.76 -2.80 2.28
C LEU A 321 1.19 -1.96 3.42
N LEU A 322 2.03 -1.15 4.05
CA LEU A 322 1.65 -0.27 5.14
C LEU A 322 0.61 0.76 4.67
N GLU A 323 0.88 1.42 3.54
CA GLU A 323 -0.06 2.36 2.91
C GLU A 323 -1.39 1.67 2.54
N GLN A 324 -1.32 0.49 1.92
CA GLN A 324 -2.52 -0.23 1.50
C GLN A 324 -3.40 -0.64 2.69
N MET A 325 -2.80 -1.05 3.81
CA MET A 325 -3.52 -1.34 5.05
C MET A 325 -4.10 -0.06 5.69
N PHE A 326 -3.31 1.03 5.73
CA PHE A 326 -3.73 2.32 6.26
C PHE A 326 -4.96 2.88 5.53
N GLN A 327 -4.95 2.85 4.19
CA GLN A 327 -6.07 3.28 3.35
C GLN A 327 -7.37 2.49 3.60
N ARG A 328 -7.26 1.31 4.22
CA ARG A 328 -8.40 0.44 4.56
C ARG A 328 -8.77 0.50 6.04
N GLY A 329 -8.18 1.43 6.79
CA GLY A 329 -8.54 1.72 8.18
C GLY A 329 -7.77 0.93 9.22
N VAL A 330 -6.73 0.17 8.85
CA VAL A 330 -5.80 -0.41 9.82
C VAL A 330 -4.97 0.72 10.42
N ARG A 331 -4.90 0.84 11.74
CA ARG A 331 -4.03 1.83 12.39
C ARG A 331 -2.60 1.31 12.35
N ILE A 332 -1.75 2.01 11.62
CA ILE A 332 -0.36 1.62 11.41
C ILE A 332 0.55 2.38 12.38
N ALA A 333 1.55 1.68 12.91
CA ALA A 333 2.73 2.28 13.50
C ALA A 333 4.00 1.70 12.89
N ALA A 334 4.89 2.56 12.39
CA ALA A 334 6.19 2.18 11.84
C ALA A 334 7.30 2.88 12.64
N ILE A 335 8.15 2.12 13.29
CA ILE A 335 9.21 2.67 14.15
C ILE A 335 10.55 2.10 13.71
N THR A 336 11.51 2.99 13.47
CA THR A 336 12.87 2.62 13.05
C THR A 336 13.89 3.01 14.09
N ALA A 337 15.05 2.35 14.09
CA ALA A 337 16.20 2.86 14.82
C ALA A 337 16.75 4.16 14.18
N LYS A 338 16.91 4.17 12.85
CA LYS A 338 17.52 5.27 12.07
C LYS A 338 16.51 6.09 11.27
N ASP A 339 16.69 7.41 11.24
CA ASP A 339 15.72 8.33 10.68
C ASP A 339 15.64 8.32 9.15
N LYS A 340 16.77 8.07 8.49
CA LYS A 340 16.84 7.97 7.03
C LYS A 340 15.90 6.91 6.46
N LEU A 341 15.85 5.74 7.10
CA LEU A 341 14.94 4.66 6.72
C LEU A 341 13.48 5.04 7.02
N ARG A 342 13.21 5.70 8.15
CA ARG A 342 11.87 6.16 8.53
C ARG A 342 11.23 7.03 7.45
N LYS A 343 11.98 7.92 6.82
CA LYS A 343 11.47 8.78 5.72
C LYS A 343 10.97 7.98 4.52
N ILE A 344 11.60 6.84 4.22
CA ILE A 344 11.16 5.94 3.14
C ILE A 344 9.89 5.18 3.57
N LEU A 345 9.86 4.67 4.81
CA LEU A 345 8.72 3.94 5.36
C LEU A 345 7.47 4.82 5.52
N ALA A 346 7.63 6.13 5.68
CA ALA A 346 6.54 7.10 5.80
C ALA A 346 5.71 7.26 4.51
N HIS A 347 6.13 6.67 3.38
CA HIS A 347 5.41 6.74 2.12
C HIS A 347 3.96 6.28 2.26
N GLY A 348 3.02 7.19 1.97
CA GLY A 348 1.59 6.93 2.07
C GLY A 348 1.04 6.81 3.49
N LEU A 349 1.83 7.15 4.53
CA LEU A 349 1.46 7.00 5.95
C LEU A 349 1.13 8.31 6.66
N LYS A 350 0.82 9.39 5.93
CA LYS A 350 0.44 10.67 6.55
C LYS A 350 -0.80 10.47 7.45
N GLY A 351 -0.64 10.77 8.75
CA GLY A 351 -1.67 10.56 9.77
C GLY A 351 -1.55 9.24 10.55
N SER A 352 -0.56 8.39 10.23
CA SER A 352 -0.16 7.24 11.05
C SER A 352 0.99 7.59 12.00
N ILE A 353 1.29 6.70 12.94
CA ILE A 353 2.46 6.87 13.81
C ILE A 353 3.71 6.39 13.06
N CYS A 354 4.63 7.30 12.74
CA CYS A 354 5.85 6.95 12.01
C CYS A 354 7.04 7.80 12.48
N PHE A 355 7.96 7.21 13.24
CA PHE A 355 9.11 7.93 13.78
C PHE A 355 10.34 7.03 13.95
N SER A 356 11.48 7.65 14.27
CA SER A 356 12.73 6.95 14.55
C SER A 356 13.19 7.19 15.98
N SER A 357 13.84 6.20 16.60
CA SER A 357 14.50 6.39 17.90
C SER A 357 15.55 7.50 17.83
N GLU A 358 16.31 7.58 16.73
CA GLU A 358 17.35 8.59 16.49
C GLU A 358 16.83 10.03 16.62
N LYS A 359 15.57 10.26 16.23
CA LYS A 359 14.94 11.58 16.18
C LYS A 359 13.70 11.67 17.06
N ALA A 360 13.60 10.84 18.10
CA ALA A 360 12.42 10.77 18.96
C ALA A 360 12.09 12.12 19.63
N ALA A 361 13.10 12.89 20.03
CA ALA A 361 12.93 14.21 20.63
C ALA A 361 12.41 15.29 19.65
N GLU A 362 12.52 15.06 18.34
CA GLU A 362 12.14 15.99 17.28
C GLU A 362 10.75 15.67 16.70
N CYS A 363 10.08 14.63 17.20
CA CYS A 363 8.81 14.16 16.67
C CYS A 363 7.67 15.18 16.85
N THR A 364 6.85 15.32 15.81
CA THR A 364 5.65 16.17 15.82
C THR A 364 4.40 15.41 15.42
N LEU A 365 3.23 15.86 15.89
CA LEU A 365 1.95 15.27 15.46
C LEU A 365 1.75 15.35 13.94
N GLU A 366 2.20 16.43 13.30
CA GLU A 366 2.02 16.62 11.86
C GLU A 366 2.87 15.67 11.01
N GLU A 367 4.17 15.54 11.34
CA GLU A 367 5.08 14.70 10.57
C GLU A 367 5.01 13.22 10.99
N ASN A 368 4.88 12.95 12.29
CA ASN A 368 5.10 11.62 12.85
C ASN A 368 3.84 10.98 13.44
N GLY A 369 2.72 11.70 13.50
CA GLY A 369 1.49 11.23 14.17
C GLY A 369 1.61 11.09 15.69
N ILE A 370 2.73 11.56 16.27
CA ILE A 370 3.02 11.55 17.71
C ILE A 370 4.05 12.64 18.02
N ASP A 371 3.91 13.29 19.16
CA ASP A 371 4.85 14.27 19.72
C ASP A 371 5.38 13.81 21.09
N ASP A 372 6.35 14.55 21.64
CA ASP A 372 6.89 14.34 23.00
C ASP A 372 7.29 12.87 23.28
N VAL A 373 7.85 12.16 22.28
CA VAL A 373 8.02 10.69 22.33
C VAL A 373 8.83 10.23 23.53
N GLU A 374 9.92 10.92 23.89
CA GLU A 374 10.74 10.56 25.05
C GLU A 374 9.97 10.66 26.37
N LYS A 375 9.17 11.73 26.53
CA LYS A 375 8.33 11.94 27.70
C LYS A 375 7.17 10.93 27.73
N TRP A 376 6.56 10.66 26.58
CA TRP A 376 5.51 9.66 26.44
C TRP A 376 6.05 8.28 26.83
N LEU A 377 7.19 7.87 26.28
CA LEU A 377 7.82 6.58 26.56
C LEU A 377 8.40 6.50 27.98
N GLY A 378 8.76 7.65 28.56
CA GLY A 378 9.37 7.75 29.88
C GLY A 378 10.89 7.50 29.88
N GLN A 379 11.53 7.58 28.71
CA GLN A 379 12.98 7.40 28.54
C GLN A 379 13.52 8.30 27.43
N THR A 380 14.72 8.83 27.62
CA THR A 380 15.44 9.58 26.59
C THR A 380 15.96 8.63 25.52
N ALA A 381 15.94 9.07 24.26
CA ALA A 381 16.50 8.27 23.17
C ALA A 381 18.02 8.12 23.37
N PRO A 382 18.53 6.89 23.28
CA PRO A 382 19.96 6.64 23.46
C PRO A 382 20.76 7.14 22.25
N GLY A 383 22.09 7.21 22.43
CA GLY A 383 22.99 7.63 21.37
C GLY A 383 22.93 6.71 20.14
N GLN A 384 23.11 7.30 18.95
CA GLN A 384 22.91 6.60 17.68
C GLN A 384 23.87 5.43 17.38
N TYR A 385 24.87 5.17 18.23
CA TYR A 385 25.91 4.13 18.05
C TYR A 385 25.86 3.05 19.15
N THR A 386 24.68 2.85 19.76
CA THR A 386 24.44 1.84 20.78
C THR A 386 23.31 0.88 20.39
N GLY A 387 23.34 -0.33 20.94
CA GLY A 387 22.23 -1.30 20.77
C GLY A 387 20.93 -0.82 21.42
N ASP A 388 21.00 0.05 22.44
CA ASP A 388 19.82 0.58 23.12
C ASP A 388 18.89 1.34 22.17
N LEU A 389 19.41 1.90 21.07
CA LEU A 389 18.58 2.56 20.05
C LEU A 389 17.53 1.62 19.46
N SER A 390 17.91 0.35 19.26
CA SER A 390 17.03 -0.73 18.82
C SER A 390 16.07 -1.15 19.93
N LEU A 391 16.52 -1.18 21.19
CA LEU A 391 15.64 -1.51 22.31
C LEU A 391 14.54 -0.45 22.51
N PHE A 392 14.85 0.83 22.30
CA PHE A 392 13.87 1.92 22.32
C PHE A 392 12.74 1.71 21.29
N VAL A 393 13.07 1.20 20.09
CA VAL A 393 12.05 0.86 19.06
C VAL A 393 11.06 -0.17 19.61
N LEU A 394 11.58 -1.22 20.24
CA LEU A 394 10.77 -2.30 20.77
C LEU A 394 9.93 -1.85 21.98
N ASP A 395 10.52 -1.06 22.88
CA ASP A 395 9.82 -0.51 24.05
C ASP A 395 8.66 0.41 23.62
N ALA A 396 8.88 1.25 22.60
CA ALA A 396 7.82 2.04 21.98
C ALA A 396 6.72 1.17 21.36
N GLY A 397 7.08 0.10 20.66
CA GLY A 397 6.14 -0.87 20.09
C GLY A 397 5.26 -1.52 21.16
N VAL A 398 5.86 -1.97 22.27
CA VAL A 398 5.14 -2.53 23.43
C VAL A 398 4.14 -1.52 23.99
N LYS A 399 4.58 -0.27 24.18
CA LYS A 399 3.72 0.79 24.73
C LYS A 399 2.54 1.13 23.82
N LEU A 400 2.76 1.19 22.50
CA LEU A 400 1.68 1.42 21.52
C LEU A 400 0.61 0.33 21.54
N LEU A 401 1.02 -0.94 21.68
CA LEU A 401 0.07 -2.05 21.82
C LEU A 401 -0.70 -1.97 23.13
N HIS A 402 -0.01 -1.70 24.24
CA HIS A 402 -0.65 -1.58 25.55
C HIS A 402 -1.70 -0.47 25.58
N GLU A 403 -1.40 0.68 24.96
CA GLU A 403 -2.32 1.82 24.81
C GLU A 403 -3.35 1.61 23.68
N LYS A 404 -3.30 0.48 22.97
CA LYS A 404 -4.16 0.16 21.81
C LYS A 404 -4.14 1.27 20.75
N ARG A 405 -2.99 1.88 20.50
CA ARG A 405 -2.81 2.98 19.53
C ARG A 405 -2.45 2.51 18.12
N SER A 406 -2.17 1.22 17.95
CA SER A 406 -1.88 0.60 16.66
C SER A 406 -2.52 -0.79 16.56
N ASP A 407 -2.89 -1.18 15.34
CA ASP A 407 -3.32 -2.54 15.00
C ASP A 407 -2.24 -3.31 14.23
N PHE A 408 -1.33 -2.60 13.55
CA PHE A 408 -0.19 -3.20 12.85
C PHE A 408 1.09 -2.41 13.13
N LEU A 409 2.13 -3.12 13.57
CA LEU A 409 3.43 -2.55 13.89
C LEU A 409 4.51 -3.09 12.94
N TYR A 410 5.27 -2.19 12.34
CA TYR A 410 6.53 -2.51 11.68
C TYR A 410 7.68 -1.89 12.46
N LEU A 411 8.51 -2.74 13.07
CA LEU A 411 9.61 -2.34 13.95
C LEU A 411 10.93 -2.76 13.31
N THR A 412 11.79 -1.81 12.94
CA THR A 412 13.11 -2.13 12.37
C THR A 412 14.23 -1.61 13.26
N LEU A 413 15.17 -2.50 13.53
CA LEU A 413 16.30 -2.26 14.43
C LEU A 413 17.51 -1.74 13.63
N SER A 414 18.67 -1.68 14.28
CA SER A 414 19.96 -1.38 13.66
C SER A 414 20.98 -2.48 14.01
N ASP A 415 21.85 -2.75 13.04
CA ASP A 415 22.93 -3.76 13.07
C ASP A 415 24.23 -3.29 13.77
N ILE A 416 24.21 -2.21 14.54
CA ILE A 416 25.39 -1.66 15.22
C ILE A 416 26.10 -2.69 16.10
N VAL A 417 25.34 -3.56 16.77
CA VAL A 417 25.91 -4.60 17.64
C VAL A 417 26.52 -5.70 16.78
N GLN A 418 25.82 -6.14 15.74
CA GLN A 418 26.22 -7.21 14.83
C GLN A 418 27.47 -6.84 14.03
N HIS A 419 27.64 -5.56 13.68
CA HIS A 419 28.87 -5.07 13.06
C HIS A 419 30.11 -5.14 13.97
N LYS A 420 29.93 -5.16 15.29
CA LYS A 420 31.02 -5.12 16.27
C LYS A 420 31.28 -6.46 16.97
N HIS A 421 30.25 -7.29 17.08
CA HIS A 421 30.23 -8.43 17.99
C HIS A 421 29.71 -9.68 17.26
N GLU A 422 30.55 -10.70 17.13
CA GLU A 422 30.20 -11.97 16.51
C GLU A 422 29.19 -12.78 17.35
N PRO A 423 28.44 -13.71 16.74
CA PRO A 423 27.55 -14.62 17.45
C PRO A 423 28.26 -15.33 18.61
N GLY A 424 27.65 -15.32 19.80
CA GLY A 424 28.19 -15.96 20.99
C GLY A 424 29.15 -15.10 21.83
N SER A 425 29.52 -13.91 21.36
CA SER A 425 30.18 -12.92 22.22
C SER A 425 29.21 -12.40 23.28
N LYS A 426 29.76 -11.96 24.43
CA LYS A 426 28.96 -11.51 25.57
C LYS A 426 28.02 -10.36 25.19
N GLU A 427 28.53 -9.36 24.48
CA GLU A 427 27.75 -8.17 24.10
C GLU A 427 26.64 -8.49 23.11
N ALA A 428 26.89 -9.39 22.15
CA ALA A 428 25.85 -9.88 21.23
C ALA A 428 24.77 -10.66 21.97
N ASP A 429 25.16 -11.55 22.89
CA ASP A 429 24.21 -12.36 23.67
C ASP A 429 23.33 -11.49 24.58
N GLU A 430 23.93 -10.51 25.27
CA GLU A 430 23.20 -9.55 26.11
C GLU A 430 22.18 -8.75 25.29
N PHE A 431 22.56 -8.30 24.10
CA PHE A 431 21.68 -7.58 23.19
C PHE A 431 20.54 -8.47 22.67
N MET A 432 20.84 -9.68 22.22
CA MET A 432 19.83 -10.63 21.73
C MET A 432 18.89 -11.09 22.85
N GLY A 433 19.39 -11.29 24.07
CA GLY A 433 18.57 -11.55 25.25
C GLY A 433 17.66 -10.37 25.61
N ALA A 434 18.14 -9.14 25.49
CA ALA A 434 17.33 -7.95 25.67
C ALA A 434 16.21 -7.83 24.61
N ILE A 435 16.50 -8.18 23.35
CA ILE A 435 15.48 -8.30 22.28
C ILE A 435 14.45 -9.37 22.64
N ASP A 436 14.88 -10.58 23.02
CA ASP A 436 13.99 -11.70 23.37
C ASP A 436 13.00 -11.33 24.48
N GLN A 437 13.47 -10.59 25.49
CA GLN A 437 12.62 -10.07 26.56
C GLN A 437 11.54 -9.11 26.05
N ARG A 438 11.84 -8.25 25.06
CA ARG A 438 10.81 -7.38 24.45
C ARG A 438 9.88 -8.15 23.53
N LEU A 439 10.39 -9.15 22.80
CA LEU A 439 9.56 -10.05 22.00
C LEU A 439 8.55 -10.78 22.88
N GLN A 440 8.92 -11.15 24.11
CA GLN A 440 7.98 -11.70 25.08
C GLN A 440 6.82 -10.73 25.38
N ASN A 441 7.14 -9.46 25.63
CA ASN A 441 6.15 -8.43 25.93
C ASN A 441 5.23 -8.16 24.74
N LEU A 442 5.78 -8.11 23.52
CA LEU A 442 5.01 -7.94 22.29
C LEU A 442 4.07 -9.13 22.06
N ALA A 443 4.56 -10.36 22.22
CA ALA A 443 3.76 -11.58 22.03
C ALA A 443 2.66 -11.77 23.10
N ALA A 444 2.79 -11.12 24.26
CA ALA A 444 1.73 -11.08 25.26
C ALA A 444 0.57 -10.15 24.87
N LEU A 445 0.82 -9.17 23.99
CA LEU A 445 -0.15 -8.14 23.59
C LEU A 445 -0.69 -8.33 22.16
N ALA A 446 0.08 -8.98 21.29
CA ALA A 446 -0.27 -9.25 19.89
C ALA A 446 -0.27 -10.76 19.63
N PRO A 447 -1.40 -11.35 19.17
CA PRO A 447 -1.43 -12.77 18.86
C PRO A 447 -0.54 -13.17 17.66
N THR A 448 -0.28 -12.24 16.74
CA THR A 448 0.61 -12.46 15.59
C THR A 448 1.89 -11.62 15.74
N VAL A 449 3.03 -12.29 15.90
CA VAL A 449 4.36 -11.66 15.91
C VAL A 449 5.26 -12.39 14.90
N GLY A 450 5.81 -11.65 13.93
CA GLY A 450 6.79 -12.13 12.96
C GLY A 450 8.14 -11.46 13.16
N VAL A 451 9.23 -12.22 13.05
CA VAL A 451 10.60 -11.73 13.17
C VAL A 451 11.39 -12.18 11.94
N THR A 452 12.15 -11.26 11.33
CA THR A 452 13.07 -11.53 10.22
C THR A 452 14.32 -10.67 10.34
N GLY A 453 15.34 -10.95 9.52
CA GLY A 453 16.41 -10.00 9.20
C GLY A 453 16.26 -9.43 7.79
N ASP A 454 16.90 -8.29 7.55
CA ASP A 454 17.10 -7.71 6.22
C ASP A 454 18.32 -8.29 5.52
N HIS A 455 19.37 -8.60 6.28
CA HIS A 455 20.54 -9.36 5.84
C HIS A 455 21.21 -10.10 7.01
N GLY A 456 22.13 -11.01 6.67
CA GLY A 456 23.05 -11.61 7.65
C GLY A 456 24.26 -10.72 7.94
N MET A 457 25.26 -11.28 8.60
CA MET A 457 26.52 -10.61 8.93
C MET A 457 27.67 -11.62 8.86
N SER A 458 28.85 -11.19 8.42
CA SER A 458 30.01 -12.10 8.36
C SER A 458 31.30 -11.37 8.65
N GLN A 459 32.27 -12.09 9.21
CA GLN A 459 33.62 -11.57 9.42
C GLN A 459 34.26 -11.17 8.08
N LYS A 460 34.81 -9.95 8.01
CA LYS A 460 35.51 -9.40 6.82
C LYS A 460 36.99 -9.13 7.10
N SER A 461 37.54 -9.78 8.11
CA SER A 461 38.94 -9.67 8.51
C SER A 461 39.63 -11.02 8.51
N ASN A 462 40.96 -11.01 8.44
CA ASN A 462 41.77 -12.18 8.66
C ASN A 462 41.85 -12.54 10.16
N ARG A 463 42.58 -13.61 10.50
CA ARG A 463 42.74 -14.08 11.89
C ARG A 463 43.46 -13.08 12.81
N LEU A 464 44.16 -12.09 12.27
CA LEU A 464 44.82 -11.02 13.03
C LEU A 464 43.93 -9.78 13.19
N GLY A 465 42.70 -9.81 12.65
CA GLY A 465 41.77 -8.69 12.69
C GLY A 465 42.00 -7.64 11.60
N GLU A 466 42.91 -7.87 10.65
CA GLU A 466 43.14 -6.95 9.54
C GLU A 466 42.03 -7.10 8.49
N PRO A 467 41.47 -5.99 7.97
CA PRO A 467 40.36 -6.06 7.03
C PRO A 467 40.82 -6.60 5.67
N ASN A 468 40.05 -7.53 5.11
CA ASN A 468 40.27 -8.06 3.76
C ASN A 468 39.60 -7.11 2.74
N VAL A 469 40.37 -6.18 2.17
CA VAL A 469 39.85 -5.12 1.29
C VAL A 469 40.45 -5.22 -0.11
N LEU A 470 39.59 -5.25 -1.12
CA LEU A 470 39.96 -5.08 -2.52
C LEU A 470 39.61 -3.64 -2.97
N PHE A 471 40.61 -2.82 -3.26
CA PHE A 471 40.44 -1.49 -3.85
C PHE A 471 40.18 -1.60 -5.36
N LEU A 472 38.99 -2.09 -5.72
CA LEU A 472 38.65 -2.50 -7.08
C LEU A 472 38.83 -1.39 -8.14
N GLU A 473 38.56 -0.12 -7.79
CA GLU A 473 38.74 1.00 -8.72
C GLU A 473 40.20 1.18 -9.12
N GLU A 474 41.13 1.12 -8.16
CA GLU A 474 42.56 1.22 -8.40
C GLU A 474 43.06 0.05 -9.25
N VAL A 475 42.59 -1.16 -8.94
CA VAL A 475 42.95 -2.39 -9.66
C VAL A 475 42.48 -2.34 -11.12
N LEU A 476 41.25 -1.89 -11.37
CA LEU A 476 40.71 -1.75 -12.72
C LEU A 476 41.39 -0.62 -13.51
N ASN A 477 41.55 0.56 -12.90
CA ASN A 477 42.16 1.70 -13.59
C ASN A 477 43.67 1.48 -13.85
N SER A 478 44.36 0.70 -13.01
CA SER A 478 45.76 0.31 -13.27
C SER A 478 45.89 -0.61 -14.48
N LYS A 479 44.91 -1.49 -14.72
CA LYS A 479 44.96 -2.46 -15.82
C LYS A 479 44.41 -1.92 -17.14
N PHE A 480 43.29 -1.22 -17.10
CA PHE A 480 42.54 -0.80 -18.29
C PHE A 480 42.74 0.67 -18.67
N GLY A 481 43.52 1.40 -17.86
CA GLY A 481 43.87 2.81 -18.08
C GLY A 481 43.20 3.76 -17.08
N PRO A 482 43.74 4.99 -16.94
CA PRO A 482 43.20 5.99 -16.03
C PRO A 482 41.75 6.31 -16.38
N ASP A 483 40.90 6.40 -15.36
CA ASP A 483 39.46 6.65 -15.46
C ASP A 483 38.69 5.64 -16.35
N ALA A 484 39.21 4.43 -16.54
CA ALA A 484 38.52 3.38 -17.29
C ALA A 484 37.22 2.94 -16.58
N SER A 485 37.21 3.01 -15.25
CA SER A 485 36.09 2.64 -14.40
C SER A 485 35.91 3.59 -13.21
N ARG A 486 34.66 3.68 -12.74
CA ARG A 486 34.29 4.29 -11.47
C ARG A 486 33.52 3.29 -10.62
N VAL A 487 33.99 3.01 -9.41
CA VAL A 487 33.39 2.04 -8.49
C VAL A 487 32.50 2.77 -7.49
N ILE A 488 31.29 2.22 -7.30
CA ILE A 488 30.25 2.73 -6.43
C ILE A 488 30.01 1.67 -5.34
N CYS A 489 30.25 2.03 -4.08
CA CYS A 489 29.99 1.18 -2.91
C CYS A 489 28.62 1.54 -2.31
N PRO A 490 27.50 0.89 -2.68
CA PRO A 490 26.16 1.38 -2.35
C PRO A 490 25.75 1.12 -0.89
N ILE A 491 26.67 0.63 -0.05
CA ILE A 491 26.43 0.18 1.32
C ILE A 491 26.14 1.33 2.28
N THR A 492 26.73 2.51 2.10
CA THR A 492 26.56 3.64 3.02
C THR A 492 26.65 4.96 2.27
N ASP A 493 26.52 6.09 2.96
CA ASP A 493 26.63 7.42 2.36
C ASP A 493 28.02 7.63 1.72
N PRO A 494 28.10 8.27 0.53
CA PRO A 494 29.35 8.41 -0.23
C PRO A 494 30.43 9.25 0.49
N PHE A 495 30.06 9.95 1.55
CA PHE A 495 30.94 10.82 2.33
C PHE A 495 31.52 10.13 3.57
N VAL A 496 31.09 8.90 3.89
CA VAL A 496 31.65 8.10 4.99
C VAL A 496 33.04 7.61 4.58
N ARG A 497 34.07 8.11 5.27
CA ARG A 497 35.49 7.78 5.01
C ARG A 497 36.10 6.80 6.04
N HIS A 498 35.28 6.09 6.81
CA HIS A 498 35.73 5.00 7.69
C HIS A 498 35.22 3.66 7.21
N HIS A 499 35.62 2.57 7.88
CA HIS A 499 35.30 1.18 7.52
C HIS A 499 33.81 0.87 7.25
N GLY A 500 32.89 1.74 7.67
CA GLY A 500 31.45 1.63 7.38
C GLY A 500 31.08 1.75 5.89
N ALA A 501 32.01 2.16 5.02
CA ALA A 501 31.84 2.15 3.56
C ALA A 501 32.33 0.87 2.86
N LEU A 502 32.83 -0.10 3.62
CA LEU A 502 33.32 -1.38 3.11
C LEU A 502 32.19 -2.42 3.13
N GLY A 503 31.77 -2.84 1.94
CA GLY A 503 30.78 -3.91 1.75
C GLY A 503 31.25 -4.95 0.75
N SER A 504 30.65 -6.14 0.77
CA SER A 504 30.94 -7.22 -0.18
C SER A 504 30.20 -7.10 -1.52
N PHE A 505 29.63 -5.92 -1.80
CA PHE A 505 28.96 -5.64 -3.07
C PHE A 505 29.30 -4.21 -3.53
N VAL A 506 29.75 -4.10 -4.78
CA VAL A 506 30.02 -2.82 -5.44
C VAL A 506 29.42 -2.82 -6.84
N ARG A 507 29.23 -1.64 -7.41
CA ARG A 507 28.86 -1.45 -8.82
C ARG A 507 29.99 -0.75 -9.55
N VAL A 508 30.33 -1.26 -10.72
CA VAL A 508 31.35 -0.66 -11.59
C VAL A 508 30.68 0.05 -12.75
N CYS A 509 30.94 1.33 -12.90
CA CYS A 509 30.54 2.14 -14.04
C CYS A 509 31.71 2.26 -15.00
N LEU A 510 31.58 1.68 -16.19
CA LEU A 510 32.63 1.69 -17.21
C LEU A 510 32.53 2.94 -18.07
N LYS A 511 33.68 3.49 -18.45
CA LYS A 511 33.76 4.58 -19.43
C LYS A 511 33.52 4.08 -20.87
N ASP A 512 34.01 2.89 -21.18
CA ASP A 512 33.84 2.24 -22.48
C ASP A 512 33.20 0.86 -22.31
N ILE A 513 31.95 0.72 -22.76
CA ILE A 513 31.19 -0.53 -22.65
C ILE A 513 31.84 -1.69 -23.44
N ARG A 514 32.69 -1.41 -24.42
CA ARG A 514 33.40 -2.44 -25.21
C ARG A 514 34.40 -3.23 -24.37
N GLN A 515 34.84 -2.67 -23.22
CA GLN A 515 35.75 -3.33 -22.29
C GLN A 515 35.03 -4.24 -21.28
N LEU A 516 33.69 -4.30 -21.31
CA LEU A 516 32.89 -4.99 -20.30
C LEU A 516 33.31 -6.46 -20.10
N ASP A 517 33.35 -7.25 -21.17
CA ASP A 517 33.63 -8.69 -21.06
C ASP A 517 35.05 -8.96 -20.56
N GLU A 518 36.01 -8.12 -20.95
CA GLU A 518 37.40 -8.24 -20.50
C GLU A 518 37.56 -7.85 -19.03
N MET A 519 36.92 -6.75 -18.60
CA MET A 519 36.89 -6.32 -17.20
C MET A 519 36.21 -7.37 -16.32
N VAL A 520 35.08 -7.94 -16.74
CA VAL A 520 34.39 -9.00 -16.00
C VAL A 520 35.29 -10.23 -15.82
N ARG A 521 35.92 -10.72 -16.90
CA ARG A 521 36.86 -11.85 -16.82
C ARG A 521 38.05 -11.55 -15.89
N PHE A 522 38.54 -10.32 -15.91
CA PHE A 522 39.62 -9.92 -15.02
C PHE A 522 39.16 -9.89 -13.56
N CYS A 523 38.01 -9.29 -13.26
CA CYS A 523 37.44 -9.32 -11.91
C CYS A 523 37.29 -10.76 -11.38
N GLN A 524 36.76 -11.67 -12.20
CA GLN A 524 36.63 -13.10 -11.85
C GLN A 524 37.96 -13.84 -11.62
N SER A 525 39.09 -13.25 -12.03
CA SER A 525 40.42 -13.81 -11.80
C SER A 525 41.08 -13.29 -10.51
N LEU A 526 40.49 -12.27 -9.87
CA LEU A 526 40.98 -11.74 -8.61
C LEU A 526 40.60 -12.70 -7.47
N PRO A 527 41.53 -13.09 -6.60
CA PRO A 527 41.27 -14.08 -5.55
C PRO A 527 40.20 -13.64 -4.53
N GLU A 528 39.89 -12.35 -4.47
CA GLU A 528 38.87 -11.77 -3.57
C GLU A 528 37.44 -11.77 -4.15
N ILE A 529 37.25 -12.09 -5.44
CA ILE A 529 35.96 -12.13 -6.16
C ILE A 529 35.63 -13.57 -6.56
#